data_AF-A0A7K2X2X2-F1
#
_entry.id   AF-A0A7K2X2X2-F1
#
_cell.length_a   1.000
_cell.length_b   1.000
_cell.length_c   1.000
_cell.angle_alpha   90.00
_cell.angle_beta   90.00
_cell.angle_gamma   90.00
#
_symmetry.space_group_name_H-M   'P 1'
#
loop_
_entity.id
_entity.type
_entity.pdbx_description
1 polymer ?
#
loop_
_entity_poly.entity_id
_entity_poly.type
_entity_poly.pdbx_seq_one_letter_code
_entity_poly.pdbx_strand_id
1 'polypeptide(L)'
;MARRGRPIRAFGDPVDAPSAYGAHVTAERRSRRRNPSPLPLLFLDVDGPLIPFGGPSARHPEGYPTYLPPAGRPDEGMNPLLARVDPGLGPRLAATGCELVWATTWMDDANAYVAPWLGLPELPVVFWPDETDEDMAERMRTGRHWKTRPLVARAAGRPFVWVDDEITGADRAWVAAHHSGRALLHRVDPRDGLTDTDFEALAEWLDGLAGQGLSGGSWPDTP
;
A
#
# COMPACT_ATOMS: atom_id res chain seq x y z
N MET A 1 36.88 -48.21 24.06
CA MET A 1 36.16 -49.30 23.37
C MET A 1 35.59 -48.69 22.08
N ALA A 2 36.32 -48.67 20.96
CA ALA A 2 36.40 -49.71 19.90
C ALA A 2 34.99 -50.06 19.36
N ARG A 3 34.63 -49.96 18.06
CA ARG A 3 35.34 -50.20 16.77
C ARG A 3 34.64 -49.39 15.66
N ARG A 4 35.31 -48.60 14.80
CA ARG A 4 35.97 -48.94 13.52
C ARG A 4 35.12 -49.79 12.52
N GLY A 5 34.83 -49.20 11.36
CA GLY A 5 34.36 -49.90 10.15
C GLY A 5 34.35 -49.01 8.89
N ARG A 6 35.45 -49.02 8.13
CA ARG A 6 35.60 -48.65 6.70
C ARG A 6 36.69 -49.61 6.16
N PRO A 7 36.90 -49.77 4.84
CA PRO A 7 35.99 -49.85 3.67
C PRO A 7 36.34 -51.09 2.79
N ILE A 8 35.66 -51.32 1.66
CA ILE A 8 36.19 -52.16 0.56
C ILE A 8 36.06 -51.39 -0.76
N ARG A 9 37.17 -51.32 -1.50
CA ARG A 9 37.33 -50.84 -2.88
C ARG A 9 37.22 -52.00 -3.86
N ALA A 10 36.75 -51.74 -5.08
CA ALA A 10 37.29 -52.27 -6.35
C ALA A 10 36.67 -51.46 -7.51
N PHE A 11 37.43 -50.61 -8.21
CA PHE A 11 38.32 -50.87 -9.37
C PHE A 11 37.59 -50.90 -10.72
N GLY A 12 37.92 -49.94 -11.59
CA GLY A 12 37.67 -49.99 -13.05
C GLY A 12 37.48 -48.61 -13.71
N ASP A 13 38.57 -47.90 -14.02
CA ASP A 13 38.64 -46.90 -15.10
C ASP A 13 39.16 -47.59 -16.40
N PRO A 14 39.33 -46.90 -17.55
CA PRO A 14 38.35 -46.29 -18.43
C PRO A 14 38.48 -46.85 -19.88
N VAL A 15 37.54 -46.56 -20.80
CA VAL A 15 37.80 -46.70 -22.25
C VAL A 15 37.24 -45.52 -23.04
N ASP A 16 38.05 -45.13 -24.03
CA ASP A 16 38.09 -43.89 -24.80
C ASP A 16 36.82 -43.45 -25.54
N ALA A 17 36.73 -42.13 -25.71
CA ALA A 17 35.92 -41.44 -26.72
C ALA A 17 36.40 -41.76 -28.16
N PRO A 18 35.58 -41.48 -29.19
CA PRO A 18 35.80 -40.20 -29.86
C PRO A 18 34.53 -39.47 -30.39
N SER A 19 34.57 -38.15 -30.21
CA SER A 19 34.35 -37.08 -31.19
C SER A 19 33.07 -37.00 -32.07
N ALA A 20 32.46 -35.81 -31.97
CA ALA A 20 32.03 -34.90 -33.04
C ALA A 20 30.54 -34.79 -33.43
N TYR A 21 30.15 -33.51 -33.45
CA TYR A 21 29.15 -32.84 -34.32
C TYR A 21 27.67 -32.97 -33.99
N GLY A 22 27.00 -31.80 -33.89
CA GLY A 22 25.56 -31.69 -34.14
C GLY A 22 24.83 -30.81 -33.14
N ALA A 23 24.62 -29.56 -33.52
CA ALA A 23 23.83 -28.57 -32.80
C ALA A 23 22.39 -29.04 -32.52
N HIS A 24 21.88 -28.72 -31.34
CA HIS A 24 20.54 -28.15 -31.14
C HIS A 24 20.50 -27.52 -29.75
N VAL A 25 21.02 -26.29 -29.64
CA VAL A 25 20.56 -25.38 -28.57
C VAL A 25 19.14 -25.00 -28.97
N THR A 26 18.16 -25.79 -28.53
CA THR A 26 16.79 -25.31 -28.44
C THR A 26 16.80 -24.22 -27.38
N ALA A 27 17.01 -22.99 -27.81
CA ALA A 27 16.61 -21.82 -27.06
C ALA A 27 15.09 -21.90 -26.93
N GLU A 28 14.62 -22.60 -25.89
CA GLU A 28 13.28 -22.40 -25.39
C GLU A 28 13.19 -20.91 -25.08
N ARG A 29 12.49 -20.23 -25.97
CA ARG A 29 12.01 -18.88 -25.80
C ARG A 29 11.03 -18.94 -24.63
N ARG A 30 11.57 -19.02 -23.40
CA ARG A 30 10.83 -18.79 -22.17
C ARG A 30 10.24 -17.42 -22.37
N SER A 31 8.94 -17.39 -22.64
CA SER A 31 8.17 -16.18 -22.50
C SER A 31 8.54 -15.66 -21.13
N ARG A 32 9.23 -14.51 -21.10
CA ARG A 32 9.34 -13.73 -19.88
C ARG A 32 7.89 -13.44 -19.55
N ARG A 33 7.26 -14.28 -18.71
CA ARG A 33 6.10 -13.85 -17.96
C ARG A 33 6.60 -12.60 -17.25
N ARG A 34 6.23 -11.44 -17.77
CA ARG A 34 6.45 -10.20 -17.07
C ARG A 34 5.66 -10.42 -15.78
N ASN A 35 6.36 -10.67 -14.67
CA ASN A 35 5.69 -10.61 -13.38
C ASN A 35 4.97 -9.27 -13.39
N PRO A 36 3.65 -9.23 -13.15
CA PRO A 36 2.96 -7.95 -13.08
C PRO A 36 3.73 -7.11 -12.07
N SER A 37 4.04 -5.87 -12.44
CA SER A 37 4.60 -4.92 -11.48
C SER A 37 3.72 -4.92 -10.25
N PRO A 38 4.29 -4.86 -9.03
CA PRO A 38 3.51 -4.88 -7.81
C PRO A 38 2.45 -3.76 -7.87
N LEU A 39 1.23 -4.07 -7.40
CA LEU A 39 0.12 -3.12 -7.38
C LEU A 39 0.52 -1.83 -6.66
N PRO A 40 -0.07 -0.67 -7.01
CA PRO A 40 0.11 0.55 -6.23
C PRO A 40 -0.33 0.33 -4.78
N LEU A 41 0.34 0.97 -3.83
CA LEU A 41 -0.06 0.98 -2.43
C LEU A 41 -1.10 2.08 -2.20
N LEU A 42 -2.05 1.85 -1.29
CA LEU A 42 -2.92 2.90 -0.75
C LEU A 42 -2.79 2.91 0.77
N PHE A 43 -2.09 3.91 1.27
CA PHE A 43 -1.97 4.20 2.69
C PHE A 43 -3.20 4.97 3.16
N LEU A 44 -3.96 4.38 4.07
CA LEU A 44 -5.26 4.89 4.50
C LEU A 44 -5.25 5.27 5.98
N ASP A 45 -5.52 6.54 6.29
CA ASP A 45 -5.85 6.95 7.65
C ASP A 45 -7.34 6.69 7.97
N VAL A 46 -7.65 6.60 9.26
CA VAL A 46 -9.00 6.40 9.78
C VAL A 46 -9.66 7.73 10.13
N ASP A 47 -9.04 8.51 11.01
CA ASP A 47 -9.57 9.79 11.46
C ASP A 47 -9.50 10.82 10.32
N GLY A 48 -10.63 11.39 9.94
CA GLY A 48 -10.75 12.30 8.81
C GLY A 48 -11.31 11.58 7.59
N PRO A 49 -10.56 10.72 6.88
CA PRO A 49 -11.06 10.01 5.70
C PRO A 49 -12.24 9.07 5.95
N LEU A 50 -12.20 8.27 7.02
CA LEU A 50 -13.23 7.27 7.31
C LEU A 50 -14.15 7.71 8.45
N ILE A 51 -13.60 8.42 9.44
CA ILE A 51 -14.35 8.97 10.57
C ILE A 51 -14.35 10.50 10.41
N PRO A 52 -15.44 11.08 9.88
CA PRO A 52 -15.51 12.53 9.74
C PRO A 52 -15.71 13.24 11.09
N PHE A 53 -15.09 14.41 11.23
CA PHE A 53 -15.12 15.26 12.42
C PHE A 53 -14.89 16.75 12.10
N GLY A 54 -15.15 17.62 13.08
CA GLY A 54 -14.80 19.05 12.99
C GLY A 54 -15.71 19.89 12.06
N GLY A 55 -16.78 19.31 11.54
CA GLY A 55 -17.80 20.01 10.76
C GLY A 55 -18.65 20.91 11.66
N PRO A 56 -18.89 22.18 11.28
CA PRO A 56 -19.79 23.05 12.04
C PRO A 56 -21.21 22.48 12.03
N SER A 57 -21.99 22.74 13.08
CA SER A 57 -23.39 22.31 13.16
C SER A 57 -24.24 22.80 11.98
N ALA A 58 -23.86 23.90 11.32
CA ALA A 58 -24.54 24.37 10.10
C ALA A 58 -24.36 23.41 8.89
N ARG A 59 -23.26 22.64 8.84
CA ARG A 59 -23.04 21.61 7.82
C ARG A 59 -23.73 20.29 8.16
N HIS A 60 -23.83 19.99 9.45
CA HIS A 60 -24.47 18.78 9.98
C HIS A 60 -25.51 19.16 11.05
N PRO A 61 -26.69 19.72 10.67
CA PRO A 61 -27.68 20.23 11.62
C PRO A 61 -28.24 19.15 12.54
N GLU A 62 -28.29 17.91 12.04
CA GLU A 62 -28.76 16.72 12.76
C GLU A 62 -27.61 15.88 13.33
N GLY A 63 -26.37 16.40 13.25
CA GLY A 63 -25.16 15.66 13.55
C GLY A 63 -24.64 14.85 12.37
N TYR A 64 -23.48 14.23 12.55
CA TYR A 64 -22.89 13.34 11.54
C TYR A 64 -23.80 12.14 11.27
N PRO A 65 -23.91 11.67 10.02
CA PRO A 65 -24.54 10.38 9.72
C PRO A 65 -23.95 9.29 10.61
N THR A 66 -24.82 8.40 11.09
CA THR A 66 -24.42 7.22 11.83
C THR A 66 -24.98 5.96 11.18
N TYR A 67 -24.19 4.90 11.24
CA TYR A 67 -24.43 3.64 10.58
C TYR A 67 -24.43 2.53 11.63
N LEU A 68 -25.12 1.44 11.30
CA LEU A 68 -25.10 0.23 12.10
C LEU A 68 -24.00 -0.70 11.59
N PRO A 69 -23.38 -1.50 12.48
CA PRO A 69 -22.43 -2.52 12.02
C PRO A 69 -23.13 -3.49 11.05
N PRO A 70 -22.41 -4.06 10.06
CA PRO A 70 -22.99 -5.00 9.12
C PRO A 70 -23.68 -6.21 9.76
N ALA A 71 -23.23 -6.63 10.95
CA ALA A 71 -23.82 -7.73 11.74
C ALA A 71 -24.99 -7.30 12.67
N GLY A 72 -25.43 -6.04 12.59
CA GLY A 72 -26.72 -5.57 13.12
C GLY A 72 -26.79 -5.29 14.62
N ARG A 73 -25.77 -5.60 15.43
CA ARG A 73 -25.73 -5.21 16.85
C ARG A 73 -24.43 -4.50 17.19
N PRO A 74 -24.50 -3.22 17.61
CA PRO A 74 -23.38 -2.56 18.27
C PRO A 74 -23.03 -3.29 19.56
N ASP A 75 -21.75 -3.55 19.80
CA ASP A 75 -21.29 -3.99 21.11
C ASP A 75 -21.38 -2.83 22.11
N GLU A 76 -21.73 -3.09 23.37
CA GLU A 76 -21.95 -2.05 24.41
C GLU A 76 -20.67 -1.25 24.74
N GLY A 77 -19.49 -1.74 24.30
CA GLY A 77 -18.19 -1.07 24.43
C GLY A 77 -17.65 -0.42 23.14
N MET A 78 -18.43 -0.40 22.06
CA MET A 78 -17.93 0.08 20.78
C MET A 78 -17.70 1.60 20.77
N ASN A 79 -16.54 2.03 20.24
CA ASN A 79 -16.22 3.45 20.15
C ASN A 79 -17.34 4.18 19.38
N PRO A 80 -18.01 5.19 19.97
CA PRO A 80 -19.12 5.89 19.32
C PRO A 80 -18.71 6.60 18.02
N LEU A 81 -17.43 6.85 17.81
CA LEU A 81 -16.90 7.39 16.55
C LEU A 81 -16.96 6.38 15.40
N LEU A 82 -16.89 5.07 15.69
CA LEU A 82 -16.98 4.03 14.67
C LEU A 82 -18.33 4.03 13.97
N ALA A 83 -19.39 4.43 14.68
CA ALA A 83 -20.72 4.57 14.10
C ALA A 83 -20.76 5.62 12.97
N ARG A 84 -19.78 6.52 12.84
CA ARG A 84 -19.71 7.49 11.73
C ARG A 84 -19.09 6.92 10.46
N VAL A 85 -18.45 5.75 10.52
CA VAL A 85 -17.87 5.11 9.35
C VAL A 85 -19.00 4.61 8.45
N ASP A 86 -19.06 5.09 7.20
CA ASP A 86 -20.00 4.58 6.21
C ASP A 86 -19.54 3.20 5.70
N PRO A 87 -20.30 2.11 5.94
CA PRO A 87 -19.96 0.78 5.42
C PRO A 87 -19.85 0.75 3.88
N GLY A 88 -20.52 1.68 3.18
CA GLY A 88 -20.45 1.84 1.73
C GLY A 88 -19.06 2.19 1.20
N LEU A 89 -18.16 2.71 2.04
CA LEU A 89 -16.78 2.99 1.65
C LEU A 89 -15.97 1.72 1.40
N GLY A 90 -16.28 0.61 2.07
CA GLY A 90 -15.52 -0.63 2.00
C GLY A 90 -15.43 -1.22 0.59
N PRO A 91 -16.57 -1.50 -0.07
CA PRO A 91 -16.58 -1.98 -1.46
C PRO A 91 -15.87 -1.03 -2.43
N ARG A 92 -15.93 0.28 -2.20
CA ARG A 92 -15.25 1.28 -3.04
C ARG A 92 -13.74 1.24 -2.87
N LEU A 93 -13.26 1.15 -1.63
CA LEU A 93 -11.83 0.98 -1.31
C LEU A 93 -11.29 -0.32 -1.90
N ALA A 94 -12.02 -1.42 -1.77
CA ALA A 94 -11.66 -2.72 -2.35
C ALA A 94 -11.59 -2.69 -3.89
N ALA A 95 -12.41 -1.85 -4.54
CA ALA A 95 -12.46 -1.71 -5.99
C ALA A 95 -11.32 -0.86 -6.58
N THR A 96 -10.49 -0.19 -5.76
CA THR A 96 -9.39 0.67 -6.24
C THR A 96 -8.30 -0.11 -6.98
N GLY A 97 -8.21 -1.43 -6.82
CA GLY A 97 -7.12 -2.23 -7.37
C GLY A 97 -5.75 -1.97 -6.72
N CYS A 98 -5.71 -1.25 -5.60
CA CYS A 98 -4.52 -1.02 -4.81
C CYS A 98 -4.33 -2.10 -3.74
N GLU A 99 -3.09 -2.29 -3.29
CA GLU A 99 -2.82 -2.95 -2.01
C GLU A 99 -3.09 -1.93 -0.89
N LEU A 100 -4.21 -2.09 -0.19
CA LEU A 100 -4.59 -1.23 0.93
C LEU A 100 -3.70 -1.51 2.16
N VAL A 101 -3.26 -0.46 2.84
CA VAL A 101 -2.43 -0.53 4.04
C VAL A 101 -2.91 0.53 5.04
N TRP A 102 -3.12 0.12 6.30
CA TRP A 102 -3.46 1.05 7.37
C TRP A 102 -2.29 1.98 7.70
N ALA A 103 -2.52 3.28 7.57
CA ALA A 103 -1.59 4.36 7.88
C ALA A 103 -2.19 5.30 8.93
N THR A 104 -2.59 4.70 10.04
CA THR A 104 -3.34 5.34 11.12
C THR A 104 -2.70 5.12 12.49
N THR A 105 -3.05 5.97 13.45
CA THR A 105 -2.70 5.82 14.87
C THR A 105 -3.48 4.70 15.56
N TRP A 106 -4.57 4.22 14.96
CA TRP A 106 -5.32 3.06 15.46
C TRP A 106 -4.53 1.75 15.37
N MET A 107 -3.53 1.67 14.48
CA MET A 107 -2.71 0.47 14.34
C MET A 107 -3.56 -0.80 14.11
N ASP A 108 -3.29 -1.87 14.86
CA ASP A 108 -4.02 -3.13 14.78
C ASP A 108 -5.49 -3.01 15.20
N ASP A 109 -5.87 -1.99 15.97
CA ASP A 109 -7.28 -1.73 16.29
C ASP A 109 -8.10 -1.40 15.03
N ALA A 110 -7.46 -0.86 13.97
CA ALA A 110 -8.13 -0.68 12.68
C ALA A 110 -8.58 -2.02 12.09
N ASN A 111 -7.81 -3.09 12.24
CA ASN A 111 -8.20 -4.44 11.82
C ASN A 111 -9.23 -5.08 12.75
N ALA A 112 -9.18 -4.78 14.05
CA ALA A 112 -10.15 -5.31 15.01
C ALA A 112 -11.55 -4.69 14.84
N TYR A 113 -11.63 -3.39 14.54
CA TYR A 113 -12.90 -2.65 14.58
C TYR A 113 -13.30 -2.04 13.23
N VAL A 114 -12.38 -1.45 12.48
CA VAL A 114 -12.70 -0.69 11.26
C VAL A 114 -12.82 -1.60 10.04
N ALA A 115 -11.89 -2.55 9.85
CA ALA A 115 -11.90 -3.47 8.71
C ALA A 115 -13.20 -4.30 8.65
N PRO A 116 -13.68 -4.93 9.74
CA PRO A 116 -14.93 -5.68 9.71
C PRO A 116 -16.15 -4.78 9.45
N TRP A 117 -16.13 -3.55 9.95
CA TRP A 117 -17.20 -2.57 9.71
C TRP A 117 -17.33 -2.23 8.22
N LEU A 118 -16.20 -2.11 7.53
CA LEU A 118 -16.13 -1.87 6.09
C LEU A 118 -16.27 -3.16 5.26
N GLY A 119 -16.33 -4.34 5.87
CA GLY A 119 -16.28 -5.61 5.15
C GLY A 119 -14.96 -5.83 4.40
N LEU A 120 -13.88 -5.17 4.84
CA LEU A 120 -12.53 -5.37 4.31
C LEU A 120 -11.87 -6.57 5.01
N PRO A 121 -10.94 -7.28 4.33
CA PRO A 121 -10.08 -8.24 5.00
C PRO A 121 -9.12 -7.51 5.96
N GLU A 122 -8.42 -8.28 6.78
CA GLU A 122 -7.28 -7.75 7.54
C GLU A 122 -6.25 -7.15 6.57
N LEU A 123 -5.84 -5.91 6.84
CA LEU A 123 -4.88 -5.17 6.03
C LEU A 123 -3.53 -5.07 6.74
N PRO A 124 -2.42 -5.00 5.99
CA PRO A 124 -1.13 -4.64 6.57
C PRO A 124 -1.19 -3.29 7.28
N VAL A 125 -0.50 -3.16 8.42
CA VAL A 125 -0.39 -1.93 9.20
C VAL A 125 1.00 -1.33 9.03
N VAL A 126 1.09 0.00 8.82
CA VAL A 126 2.37 0.70 8.86
C VAL A 126 2.87 0.75 10.30
N PHE A 127 4.06 0.21 10.53
CA PHE A 127 4.75 0.36 11.80
C PHE A 127 5.41 1.74 11.87
N TRP A 128 5.11 2.48 12.93
CA TRP A 128 5.69 3.79 13.19
C TRP A 128 6.94 3.64 14.05
N PRO A 129 8.13 4.07 13.57
CA PRO A 129 9.30 4.13 14.41
C PRO A 129 9.11 5.18 15.51
N ASP A 130 9.77 4.98 16.65
CA ASP A 130 9.81 5.98 17.71
C ASP A 130 10.38 7.30 17.16
N GLU A 131 9.69 8.42 17.43
CA GLU A 131 10.13 9.75 17.02
C GLU A 131 11.30 10.19 17.91
N THR A 132 12.42 10.59 17.32
CA THR A 132 13.57 11.15 18.05
C THR A 132 13.38 12.65 18.31
N ASP A 133 14.12 13.21 19.27
CA ASP A 133 14.13 14.67 19.52
C ASP A 133 14.55 15.45 18.26
N GLU A 134 15.47 14.90 17.47
CA GLU A 134 15.87 15.48 16.20
C GLU A 134 14.74 15.47 15.16
N ASP A 135 13.98 14.37 15.05
CA ASP A 135 12.83 14.27 14.15
C ASP A 135 11.73 15.25 14.56
N MET A 136 11.43 15.36 15.86
CA MET A 136 10.50 16.36 16.39
C MET A 136 10.94 17.78 16.01
N ALA A 137 12.21 18.11 16.25
CA ALA A 137 12.74 19.42 15.95
C ALA A 137 12.73 19.71 14.43
N GLU A 138 13.00 18.72 13.59
CA GLU A 138 12.88 18.85 12.13
C GLU A 138 11.43 19.10 11.71
N ARG A 139 10.47 18.38 12.29
CA ARG A 139 9.03 18.58 12.03
C ARG A 139 8.59 19.98 12.39
N MET A 140 8.99 20.50 13.56
CA MET A 140 8.65 21.87 13.97
C MET A 140 9.24 22.94 13.03
N ARG A 141 10.42 22.69 12.44
CA ARG A 141 11.05 23.61 11.47
C ARG A 141 10.45 23.54 10.08
N THR A 142 10.09 22.34 9.63
CA THR A 142 9.69 22.09 8.23
C THR A 142 8.17 22.07 8.04
N GLY A 143 7.41 21.84 9.11
CA GLY A 143 5.97 21.60 9.05
C GLY A 143 5.60 20.26 8.40
N ARG A 144 6.57 19.37 8.14
CA ARG A 144 6.33 18.06 7.53
C ARG A 144 5.63 17.12 8.51
N HIS A 145 4.61 16.42 8.07
CA HIS A 145 3.92 15.41 8.84
C HIS A 145 4.84 14.24 9.20
N TRP A 146 4.66 13.69 10.39
CA TRP A 146 5.53 12.66 10.95
C TRP A 146 5.39 11.31 10.20
N LYS A 147 4.21 11.00 9.64
CA LYS A 147 3.98 9.79 8.82
C LYS A 147 4.75 9.84 7.48
N THR A 148 5.12 11.01 6.97
CA THR A 148 5.64 11.17 5.60
C THR A 148 6.90 10.33 5.32
N ARG A 149 7.88 10.34 6.22
CA ARG A 149 9.13 9.56 6.05
C ARG A 149 8.88 8.05 6.15
N PRO A 150 8.19 7.53 7.19
CA PRO A 150 7.83 6.11 7.27
C PRO A 150 7.05 5.60 6.05
N LEU A 151 6.10 6.38 5.52
CA LEU A 151 5.31 5.98 4.35
C LEU A 151 6.15 5.84 3.07
N VAL A 152 7.05 6.80 2.81
CA VAL A 152 7.96 6.71 1.66
C VAL A 152 8.93 5.53 1.82
N ALA A 153 9.45 5.31 3.03
CA ALA A 153 10.31 4.15 3.31
C ALA A 153 9.56 2.83 3.09
N ARG A 154 8.31 2.73 3.56
CA ARG A 154 7.43 1.57 3.35
C ARG A 154 7.11 1.33 1.88
N ALA A 155 6.92 2.41 1.11
CA ALA A 155 6.65 2.31 -0.32
C ALA A 155 7.86 1.75 -1.10
N ALA A 156 9.09 2.01 -0.64
CA ALA A 156 10.32 1.46 -1.24
C ALA A 156 10.40 1.64 -2.77
N GLY A 157 10.01 2.82 -3.26
CA GLY A 157 9.96 3.14 -4.70
C GLY A 157 8.71 2.66 -5.45
N ARG A 158 7.82 1.89 -4.83
CA ARG A 158 6.51 1.53 -5.42
C ARG A 158 5.63 2.78 -5.59
N PRO A 159 4.79 2.84 -6.64
CA PRO A 159 3.74 3.85 -6.70
C PRO A 159 2.82 3.74 -5.49
N PHE A 160 2.44 4.88 -4.90
CA PHE A 160 1.51 4.88 -3.78
C PHE A 160 0.55 6.07 -3.79
N VAL A 161 -0.60 5.88 -3.16
CA VAL A 161 -1.49 6.93 -2.70
C VAL A 161 -1.44 6.99 -1.18
N TRP A 162 -1.44 8.19 -0.60
CA TRP A 162 -1.65 8.41 0.82
C TRP A 162 -2.91 9.27 1.02
N VAL A 163 -3.92 8.71 1.69
CA VAL A 163 -5.22 9.34 1.97
C VAL A 163 -5.30 9.69 3.45
N ASP A 164 -5.31 10.99 3.77
CA ASP A 164 -5.21 11.53 5.13
C ASP A 164 -5.60 13.02 5.12
N ASP A 165 -6.17 13.55 6.20
CA ASP A 165 -6.65 14.93 6.28
C ASP A 165 -5.57 15.95 6.71
N GLU A 166 -4.49 15.47 7.33
CA GLU A 166 -3.40 16.30 7.87
C GLU A 166 -2.31 16.62 6.84
N ILE A 167 -2.42 16.08 5.62
CA ILE A 167 -1.47 16.30 4.52
C ILE A 167 -1.26 17.80 4.24
N THR A 168 -0.01 18.23 4.21
CA THR A 168 0.38 19.62 3.92
C THR A 168 1.13 19.77 2.60
N GLY A 169 1.40 21.03 2.21
CA GLY A 169 2.29 21.33 1.09
C GLY A 169 3.75 20.90 1.34
N ALA A 170 4.21 20.90 2.60
CA ALA A 170 5.55 20.46 2.97
C ALA A 170 5.74 18.97 2.69
N ASP A 171 4.71 18.16 2.96
CA ASP A 171 4.73 16.72 2.66
C ASP A 171 4.83 16.45 1.17
N ARG A 172 4.01 17.15 0.37
CA ARG A 172 4.02 17.03 -1.10
C ARG A 172 5.39 17.38 -1.68
N ALA A 173 5.97 18.50 -1.25
CA ALA A 173 7.28 18.94 -1.70
C ALA A 173 8.38 17.93 -1.31
N TRP A 174 8.33 17.41 -0.08
CA TRP A 174 9.30 16.44 0.40
C TRP A 174 9.20 15.11 -0.36
N VAL A 175 8.00 14.56 -0.53
CA VAL A 175 7.79 13.30 -1.26
C VAL A 175 8.23 13.43 -2.72
N ALA A 176 7.90 14.54 -3.39
CA ALA A 176 8.33 14.78 -4.77
C ALA A 176 9.86 14.81 -4.93
N ALA A 177 10.60 15.24 -3.90
CA ALA A 177 12.06 15.29 -3.93
C ALA A 177 12.74 13.97 -3.52
N HIS A 178 12.06 13.09 -2.76
CA HIS A 178 12.70 11.93 -2.11
C HIS A 178 12.14 10.58 -2.54
N HIS A 179 10.96 10.52 -3.16
CA HIS A 179 10.39 9.28 -3.67
C HIS A 179 10.62 9.15 -5.18
N SER A 180 11.25 8.07 -5.62
CA SER A 180 11.54 7.82 -7.03
C SER A 180 10.34 7.30 -7.82
N GLY A 181 9.31 6.77 -7.13
CA GLY A 181 8.06 6.33 -7.73
C GLY A 181 7.04 7.46 -7.87
N ARG A 182 5.92 7.21 -8.55
CA ARG A 182 4.78 8.14 -8.53
C ARG A 182 4.10 8.10 -7.16
N ALA A 183 3.80 9.26 -6.61
CA ALA A 183 3.02 9.38 -5.38
C ALA A 183 1.86 10.34 -5.57
N LEU A 184 0.69 9.98 -5.04
CA LEU A 184 -0.41 10.91 -4.81
C LEU A 184 -0.57 11.08 -3.30
N LEU A 185 -0.47 12.31 -2.83
CA LEU A 185 -0.90 12.66 -1.48
C LEU A 185 -2.31 13.23 -1.62
N HIS A 186 -3.32 12.49 -1.19
CA HIS A 186 -4.72 12.87 -1.35
C HIS A 186 -5.26 13.40 -0.03
N ARG A 187 -5.46 14.72 0.05
CA ARG A 187 -5.93 15.35 1.28
C ARG A 187 -7.45 15.36 1.30
N VAL A 188 -8.03 14.72 2.31
CA VAL A 188 -9.49 14.71 2.54
C VAL A 188 -9.89 15.87 3.45
N ASP A 189 -11.06 16.48 3.23
CA ASP A 189 -11.64 17.39 4.23
C ASP A 189 -12.21 16.54 5.37
N PRO A 190 -11.67 16.63 6.61
CA PRO A 190 -12.11 15.77 7.70
C PRO A 190 -13.57 16.02 8.07
N ARG A 191 -14.14 17.15 7.66
CA ARG A 191 -15.54 17.49 7.95
C ARG A 191 -16.54 16.67 7.18
N ASP A 192 -16.13 16.14 6.05
CA ASP A 192 -16.99 15.44 5.09
C ASP A 192 -16.54 13.97 4.94
N GLY A 193 -15.26 13.67 5.20
CA GLY A 193 -14.70 12.34 4.98
C GLY A 193 -14.52 12.04 3.49
N LEU A 194 -14.26 10.79 3.14
CA LEU A 194 -14.13 10.37 1.75
C LEU A 194 -15.45 10.55 0.98
N THR A 195 -15.39 11.33 -0.09
CA THR A 195 -16.52 11.66 -0.97
C THR A 195 -16.36 11.06 -2.37
N ASP A 196 -17.39 11.18 -3.20
CA ASP A 196 -17.33 10.75 -4.60
C ASP A 196 -16.21 11.44 -5.39
N THR A 197 -16.05 12.75 -5.20
CA THR A 197 -14.98 13.54 -5.81
C THR A 197 -13.59 12.99 -5.44
N ASP A 198 -13.42 12.53 -4.20
CA ASP A 198 -12.15 11.95 -3.75
C ASP A 198 -11.86 10.65 -4.52
N PHE A 199 -12.84 9.75 -4.63
CA PHE A 199 -12.69 8.51 -5.39
C PHE A 199 -12.46 8.75 -6.89
N GLU A 200 -13.07 9.79 -7.47
CA GLU A 200 -12.81 10.19 -8.86
C GLU A 200 -11.34 10.61 -9.05
N ALA A 201 -10.81 11.44 -8.14
CA ALA A 201 -9.40 11.85 -8.17
C ALA A 201 -8.43 10.67 -7.99
N LEU A 202 -8.78 9.72 -7.12
CA LEU A 202 -8.01 8.48 -6.94
C LEU A 202 -7.99 7.66 -8.24
N ALA A 203 -9.16 7.46 -8.86
CA ALA A 203 -9.29 6.70 -10.10
C ALA A 203 -8.49 7.33 -11.24
N GLU A 204 -8.61 8.64 -11.45
CA GLU A 204 -7.88 9.37 -12.49
C GLU A 204 -6.35 9.17 -12.36
N TRP A 205 -5.84 9.27 -11.13
CA TRP A 205 -4.41 9.11 -10.89
C TRP A 205 -3.92 7.68 -11.16
N LEU A 206 -4.72 6.68 -10.77
CA LEU A 206 -4.46 5.26 -10.97
C LEU A 206 -4.50 4.88 -12.45
N ASP A 207 -5.47 5.39 -13.21
CA ASP A 207 -5.54 5.19 -14.67
C ASP A 207 -4.32 5.78 -15.38
N GLY A 208 -3.83 6.93 -14.91
CA GLY A 208 -2.58 7.53 -15.37
C GLY A 208 -1.32 6.69 -15.10
N LEU A 209 -1.35 5.73 -14.16
CA LEU A 209 -0.27 4.75 -13.96
C LEU A 209 -0.31 3.67 -15.05
N ALA A 210 -1.50 3.16 -15.36
CA ALA A 210 -1.67 2.11 -16.36
C ALA A 210 -1.28 2.58 -17.77
N GLY A 211 -1.62 3.82 -18.12
CA GLY A 211 -1.29 4.41 -19.42
C GLY A 211 0.22 4.56 -19.69
N GLN A 212 1.05 4.75 -18.67
CA GLN A 212 2.51 4.88 -18.81
C GLN A 212 3.25 3.54 -18.88
N GLY A 213 2.60 2.45 -18.45
CA GLY A 213 3.15 1.10 -18.61
C GLY A 213 3.14 0.59 -20.06
N LEU A 214 2.33 1.21 -20.93
CA LEU A 214 2.10 0.82 -22.33
C LEU A 214 2.92 1.63 -23.34
N SER A 215 3.52 2.76 -22.96
CA SER A 215 4.29 3.63 -23.87
C SER A 215 5.79 3.32 -23.97
N GLY A 216 6.30 2.31 -23.25
CA GLY A 216 7.73 1.98 -23.18
C GLY A 216 8.28 1.05 -24.29
N GLY A 217 7.62 0.93 -25.44
CA GLY A 217 7.97 -0.05 -26.47
C GLY A 217 7.80 0.46 -27.90
N SER A 218 8.60 1.44 -28.31
CA SER A 218 8.79 1.74 -29.73
C SER A 218 10.21 2.27 -29.95
N TRP A 219 11.13 1.38 -30.30
CA TRP A 219 12.38 1.77 -30.94
C TRP A 219 12.14 1.81 -32.45
N PRO A 220 12.49 2.88 -33.17
CA PRO A 220 12.50 2.84 -34.63
C PRO A 220 13.69 1.99 -35.10
N ASP A 221 13.39 0.87 -35.75
CA ASP A 221 14.35 0.21 -36.62
C ASP A 221 14.68 1.19 -37.75
N THR A 222 15.94 1.65 -37.78
CA THR A 222 16.44 2.43 -38.91
C THR A 222 17.17 1.45 -39.83
N PRO A 223 16.88 1.45 -41.14
CA PRO A 223 17.61 0.63 -42.10
C PRO A 223 19.07 1.08 -42.28
#